data_AF-A0A7S2H9N2-F1
#
_entry.id   AF-A0A7S2H9N2-F1
#
_cell.length_a   1.000
_cell.length_b   1.000
_cell.length_c   1.000
_cell.angle_alpha   90.00
_cell.angle_beta   90.00
_cell.angle_gamma   90.00
#
_symmetry.space_group_name_H-M   'P 1'
#
loop_
_entity.id
_entity.type
_entity.pdbx_description
1 polymer ?
#
loop_
_entity_poly.entity_id
_entity_poly.type
_entity_poly.pdbx_seq_one_letter_code
_entity_poly.pdbx_strand_id
1 'polypeptide(L)'
;MLDVRTVGSDGSTKRLQVNAREPVPFETDLFVGKALLIVRPASDDEDPFYYSRVFKGKRRRFEFQCQGRFKRQPTGIIYAGGEISMPRLQLGLLGKGLVNTLFKLIRTFIPLLHTSLGGADEEPHVVSPLWSASDYMIVTPDGVEAPALGSVASFDVETEAARKVRKNT
;
A
#
# COMPACT_ATOMS: atom_id res chain seq x y z
N MET A 1 16.15 -8.01 9.99
CA MET A 1 16.08 -6.80 9.14
C MET A 1 15.18 -7.11 7.96
N LEU A 2 14.06 -6.40 7.76
CA LEU A 2 13.21 -6.61 6.58
C LEU A 2 13.97 -6.14 5.33
N ASP A 3 14.17 -7.02 4.34
CA ASP A 3 14.66 -6.60 3.01
C ASP A 3 13.45 -6.30 2.14
N VAL A 4 13.24 -5.02 1.86
CA VAL A 4 12.13 -4.56 1.01
C VAL A 4 12.74 -3.95 -0.23
N ARG A 5 12.19 -4.30 -1.39
CA ARG A 5 12.66 -3.82 -2.68
C ARG A 5 11.49 -3.27 -3.48
N THR A 6 11.75 -2.19 -4.21
CA THR A 6 10.92 -1.70 -5.30
C THR A 6 11.35 -2.42 -6.58
N VAL A 7 10.40 -2.77 -7.43
CA VAL A 7 10.66 -3.43 -8.72
C VAL A 7 10.42 -2.40 -9.82
N GLY A 8 11.43 -2.14 -10.64
CA GLY A 8 11.34 -1.33 -11.85
C GLY A 8 10.75 -2.13 -13.02
N SER A 9 10.29 -1.45 -14.08
CA SER A 9 9.78 -2.14 -15.28
C SER A 9 10.83 -2.98 -16.01
N ASP A 10 12.11 -2.69 -15.81
CA ASP A 10 13.24 -3.46 -16.33
C ASP A 10 13.57 -4.71 -15.48
N GLY A 11 12.76 -5.01 -14.46
CA GLY A 11 13.03 -6.07 -13.49
C GLY A 11 14.13 -5.71 -12.50
N SER A 12 14.68 -4.49 -12.54
CA SER A 12 15.66 -4.03 -11.55
C SER A 12 14.99 -3.94 -10.18
N THR A 13 15.74 -4.29 -9.15
CA THR A 13 15.27 -4.14 -7.77
C THR A 13 16.08 -3.07 -7.06
N LYS A 14 15.41 -2.03 -6.57
CA LYS A 14 16.03 -1.02 -5.69
C LYS A 14 15.56 -1.25 -4.27
N ARG A 15 16.48 -1.28 -3.33
CA ARG A 15 16.15 -1.43 -1.91
C ARG A 15 15.24 -0.28 -1.45
N LEU A 16 14.04 -0.60 -0.99
CA LEU A 16 13.19 0.31 -0.25
C LEU A 16 13.66 0.27 1.21
N GLN A 17 14.52 1.21 1.57
CA GLN A 17 14.99 1.30 2.94
C GLN A 17 13.82 1.64 3.87
N VAL A 18 13.56 0.75 4.83
CA VAL A 18 12.58 0.98 5.90
C VAL A 18 13.04 2.18 6.71
N ASN A 19 12.11 3.09 7.02
CA ASN A 19 12.38 4.34 7.74
C ASN A 19 13.45 5.22 7.05
N ALA A 20 13.56 5.16 5.73
CA ALA A 20 14.37 6.10 4.96
C ALA A 20 13.93 7.54 5.22
N ARG A 21 14.87 8.45 5.48
CA ARG A 21 14.56 9.87 5.76
C ARG A 21 14.10 10.65 4.53
N GLU A 22 14.47 10.15 3.36
CA GLU A 22 14.03 10.68 2.07
C GLU A 22 13.22 9.61 1.33
N PRO A 23 12.13 9.99 0.63
CA PRO A 23 11.38 9.04 -0.18
C PRO A 23 12.23 8.41 -1.27
N VAL A 24 12.07 7.10 -1.45
CA VAL A 24 12.80 6.35 -2.48
C VAL A 24 12.10 6.53 -3.82
N PRO A 25 12.75 7.12 -4.83
CA PRO A 25 12.17 7.29 -6.15
C PRO A 25 12.07 5.96 -6.90
N PHE A 26 10.99 5.78 -7.64
CA PHE A 26 10.79 4.62 -8.51
C PHE A 26 10.03 5.02 -9.78
N GLU A 27 10.19 4.22 -10.81
CA GLU A 27 9.56 4.42 -12.11
C GLU A 27 9.24 3.08 -12.75
N THR A 28 8.03 2.97 -13.30
CA THR A 28 7.55 1.85 -14.11
C THR A 28 7.06 2.38 -15.44
N ASP A 29 6.59 1.50 -16.34
CA ASP A 29 6.06 1.93 -17.64
C ASP A 29 4.78 2.77 -17.53
N LEU A 30 4.05 2.62 -16.41
CA LEU A 30 2.74 3.24 -16.20
C LEU A 30 2.74 4.34 -15.14
N PHE A 31 3.73 4.35 -14.24
CA PHE A 31 3.75 5.24 -13.08
C PHE A 31 5.16 5.78 -12.80
N VAL A 32 5.24 7.02 -12.35
CA VAL A 32 6.48 7.61 -11.86
C VAL A 32 6.22 8.29 -10.52
N GLY A 33 7.07 8.04 -9.53
CA GLY A 33 6.85 8.57 -8.21
C GLY A 33 7.95 8.23 -7.20
N LYS A 34 7.58 8.31 -5.94
CA LYS A 34 8.42 8.01 -4.79
C LYS A 34 7.60 7.36 -3.69
N ALA A 35 8.24 6.50 -2.91
CA ALA A 35 7.59 5.76 -1.85
C ALA A 35 8.38 5.81 -0.54
N LEU A 36 7.65 5.64 0.57
CA LEU A 36 8.19 5.42 1.90
C LEU A 36 7.49 4.23 2.55
N LEU A 37 8.29 3.33 3.11
CA LEU A 37 7.82 2.32 4.06
C LEU A 37 8.32 2.70 5.44
N ILE A 38 7.39 3.09 6.31
CA ILE A 38 7.68 3.54 7.66
C ILE A 38 7.16 2.46 8.62
N VAL A 39 8.03 1.89 9.42
CA VAL A 39 7.69 0.86 10.42
C VAL A 39 7.91 1.44 11.81
N ARG A 40 6.94 1.22 12.69
CA ARG A 40 7.02 1.68 14.07
C ARG A 40 8.20 0.97 14.76
N PRO A 41 9.13 1.72 15.37
CA PRO A 41 10.22 1.13 16.12
C PRO A 41 9.71 0.30 17.31
N ALA A 42 10.58 -0.53 17.89
CA ALA A 42 10.20 -1.38 19.01
C ALA A 42 9.94 -0.55 20.28
N SER A 43 10.74 0.51 20.47
CA SER A 43 10.54 1.53 21.49
C SER A 43 10.44 2.93 20.87
N ASP A 44 9.76 3.84 21.57
CA ASP A 44 9.42 5.16 21.03
C ASP A 44 10.68 6.07 20.85
N ASP A 45 11.79 5.76 21.52
CA ASP A 45 13.07 6.47 21.52
C ASP A 45 14.04 6.04 20.42
N GLU A 46 13.85 4.88 19.79
CA GLU A 46 14.69 4.38 18.68
C GLU A 46 14.56 5.23 17.40
N ASP A 47 13.36 5.75 17.14
CA ASP A 47 13.09 6.64 16.01
C ASP A 47 12.09 7.75 16.37
N PRO A 48 12.51 8.76 17.15
CA PRO A 48 11.63 9.84 17.59
C PRO A 48 11.09 10.67 16.41
N PHE A 49 11.81 10.68 15.28
CA PHE A 49 11.42 11.40 14.07
C PHE A 49 10.12 10.85 13.48
N TYR A 50 10.05 9.54 13.22
CA TYR A 50 8.83 8.92 12.68
C TYR A 50 7.81 8.64 13.76
N TYR A 51 8.24 8.35 15.00
CA TYR A 51 7.32 8.20 16.10
C TYR A 51 6.43 9.44 16.26
N SER A 52 7.02 10.62 16.39
CA SER A 52 6.26 11.87 16.60
C SER A 52 5.34 12.24 15.43
N ARG A 53 5.72 11.94 14.19
CA ARG A 53 4.98 12.34 12.98
C ARG A 53 3.92 11.33 12.53
N VAL A 54 4.15 10.03 12.75
CA VAL A 54 3.34 8.96 12.15
C VAL A 54 2.66 8.11 13.22
N PHE A 55 3.29 7.87 14.36
CA PHE A 55 2.82 6.86 15.33
C PHE A 55 2.30 7.41 16.66
N LYS A 56 2.66 8.64 17.04
CA LYS A 56 2.27 9.24 18.32
C LYS A 56 0.76 9.27 18.49
N GLY A 57 0.26 8.57 19.51
CA GLY A 57 -1.18 8.45 19.79
C GLY A 57 -1.96 7.60 18.78
N LYS A 58 -1.29 6.84 17.90
CA LYS A 58 -1.91 6.02 16.86
C LYS A 58 -1.57 4.54 17.07
N ARG A 59 -2.50 3.66 16.66
CA ARG A 59 -2.35 2.20 16.80
C ARG A 59 -1.62 1.52 15.63
N ARG A 60 -1.35 2.25 14.54
CA ARG A 60 -0.69 1.70 13.34
C ARG A 60 0.73 1.22 13.66
N ARG A 61 1.12 0.11 13.05
CA ARG A 61 2.46 -0.52 13.22
C ARG A 61 3.39 -0.23 12.05
N PHE A 62 2.83 0.12 10.91
CA PHE A 62 3.55 0.59 9.75
C PHE A 62 2.66 1.56 8.97
N GLU A 63 3.27 2.29 8.05
CA GLU A 63 2.63 3.16 7.08
C GLU A 63 3.36 2.98 5.75
N PHE A 64 2.61 2.74 4.68
CA PHE A 64 3.16 2.78 3.32
C PHE A 64 2.60 4.01 2.60
N GLN A 65 3.49 4.89 2.18
CA GLN A 65 3.12 6.10 1.47
C GLN A 65 3.68 6.07 0.06
N CYS A 66 2.83 6.37 -0.92
CA CYS A 66 3.19 6.48 -2.32
C CYS A 66 2.69 7.82 -2.87
N GLN A 67 3.57 8.56 -3.53
CA GLN A 67 3.27 9.83 -4.16
C GLN A 67 3.83 9.81 -5.59
N GLY A 68 3.01 10.16 -6.57
CA GLY A 68 3.43 10.17 -7.96
C GLY A 68 2.28 10.45 -8.90
N ARG A 69 2.52 10.16 -10.18
CA ARG A 69 1.53 10.33 -11.25
C ARG A 69 1.58 9.18 -12.24
N PHE A 70 0.42 8.86 -12.81
CA PHE A 70 0.36 7.97 -13.95
C PHE A 70 0.94 8.66 -15.17
N LYS A 71 1.72 7.91 -15.97
CA LYS A 71 2.32 8.41 -17.21
C LYS A 71 1.30 8.52 -18.35
N ARG A 72 0.15 7.87 -18.19
CA ARG A 72 -0.97 7.80 -19.13
C ARG A 72 -2.27 7.80 -18.32
N GLN A 73 -3.36 8.30 -18.89
CA GLN A 73 -4.66 8.23 -18.24
C GLN A 73 -5.04 6.76 -18.02
N PRO A 74 -5.24 6.30 -16.79
CA PRO A 74 -5.68 4.94 -16.54
C PRO A 74 -7.12 4.76 -17.05
N THR A 75 -7.39 3.64 -17.71
CA THR A 75 -8.73 3.23 -18.14
C THR A 75 -9.23 2.10 -17.25
N GLY A 76 -10.38 2.30 -16.59
CA GLY A 76 -10.97 1.30 -15.70
C GLY A 76 -10.53 1.46 -14.23
N ILE A 77 -10.70 0.38 -13.46
CA ILE A 77 -10.43 0.36 -12.02
C ILE A 77 -8.94 0.15 -11.77
N ILE A 78 -8.36 1.00 -10.93
CA ILE A 78 -6.99 0.84 -10.44
C ILE A 78 -7.04 0.01 -9.17
N TYR A 79 -6.25 -1.06 -9.12
CA TYR A 79 -6.13 -1.93 -7.95
C TYR A 79 -4.82 -1.68 -7.21
N ALA A 80 -4.86 -1.85 -5.89
CA ALA A 80 -3.71 -1.86 -5.02
C ALA A 80 -3.75 -3.09 -4.10
N GLY A 81 -2.59 -3.67 -3.83
CA GLY A 81 -2.48 -4.84 -2.99
C GLY A 81 -1.07 -5.41 -2.97
N GLY A 82 -0.98 -6.62 -2.43
CA GLY A 82 0.27 -7.37 -2.36
C GLY A 82 0.17 -8.66 -3.16
N GLU A 83 1.27 -8.99 -3.82
CA GLU A 83 1.51 -10.25 -4.52
C GLU A 83 2.72 -10.93 -3.88
N ILE A 84 2.72 -12.27 -3.90
CA ILE A 84 3.84 -13.08 -3.46
C ILE A 84 4.35 -13.85 -4.68
N SER A 85 5.60 -13.59 -5.07
CA SER A 85 6.23 -14.25 -6.20
C SER A 85 6.51 -15.73 -5.93
N MET A 86 5.49 -16.55 -6.14
CA MET A 86 5.55 -18.00 -6.13
C MET A 86 4.35 -18.56 -6.90
N PRO A 87 4.45 -19.75 -7.52
CA PRO A 87 3.34 -20.27 -8.33
C PRO A 87 2.06 -20.52 -7.51
N ARG A 88 2.22 -20.96 -6.26
CA ARG A 88 1.09 -21.28 -5.38
C ARG A 88 1.50 -21.24 -3.92
N LEU A 89 0.63 -20.69 -3.08
CA LEU A 89 0.77 -20.71 -1.64
C LEU A 89 0.62 -22.14 -1.11
N GLN A 90 1.66 -22.63 -0.42
CA GLN A 90 1.69 -23.99 0.10
C GLN A 90 0.90 -24.10 1.41
N LEU A 91 -0.41 -24.31 1.30
CA LEU A 91 -1.31 -24.55 2.42
C LEU A 91 -1.85 -25.98 2.40
N GLY A 92 -1.93 -26.63 3.58
CA GLY A 92 -2.69 -27.89 3.76
C GLY A 92 -4.20 -27.69 3.59
N LEU A 93 -4.99 -28.77 3.46
CA LEU A 93 -6.44 -28.69 3.21
C LEU A 93 -7.17 -27.79 4.23
N LEU A 94 -6.86 -27.95 5.53
CA LEU A 94 -7.45 -27.13 6.59
C LEU A 94 -7.09 -25.65 6.44
N GLY A 95 -5.82 -25.35 6.15
CA GLY A 95 -5.35 -23.97 5.93
C GLY A 95 -6.03 -23.32 4.72
N LYS A 96 -6.17 -24.06 3.61
CA LYS A 96 -6.90 -23.60 2.43
C LYS A 96 -8.36 -23.31 2.75
N GLY A 97 -9.04 -24.21 3.46
CA GLY A 97 -10.44 -24.03 3.86
C GLY A 97 -10.65 -22.79 4.73
N LEU A 98 -9.76 -22.57 5.71
CA LEU A 98 -9.81 -21.41 6.60
C LEU A 98 -9.57 -20.11 5.84
N VAL A 99 -8.52 -20.05 5.02
CA VAL A 99 -8.19 -18.84 4.25
C VAL A 99 -9.29 -18.49 3.25
N ASN A 100 -9.85 -19.47 2.55
CA ASN A 100 -10.97 -19.23 1.64
C ASN A 100 -12.23 -18.75 2.38
N THR A 101 -12.49 -19.26 3.58
CA THR A 101 -13.59 -18.78 4.42
C THR A 101 -13.37 -17.34 4.86
N LEU A 102 -12.15 -17.01 5.28
CA LEU A 102 -11.78 -15.65 5.63
C LEU A 102 -11.96 -14.68 4.46
N PHE A 103 -11.49 -15.03 3.26
CA PHE A 103 -11.68 -14.19 2.08
C PHE A 103 -13.15 -14.01 1.70
N LYS A 104 -13.98 -15.05 1.85
CA LYS A 104 -15.44 -14.92 1.67
C LYS A 104 -16.05 -13.92 2.65
N LEU A 105 -15.61 -13.92 3.91
CA LEU A 105 -16.07 -12.95 4.90
C LEU A 105 -15.57 -11.53 4.59
N ILE A 106 -14.31 -11.36 4.18
CA ILE A 106 -13.80 -10.00 3.86
C ILE A 106 -14.53 -9.42 2.63
N ARG A 107 -14.87 -10.25 1.64
CA ARG A 107 -15.62 -9.84 0.45
C ARG A 107 -17.02 -9.29 0.74
N THR A 108 -17.61 -9.56 1.90
CA THR A 108 -18.89 -8.94 2.27
C THR A 108 -18.74 -7.45 2.60
N PHE A 109 -17.54 -7.03 3.03
CA PHE A 109 -17.22 -5.64 3.34
C PHE A 109 -16.50 -4.92 2.19
N ILE A 110 -15.78 -5.67 1.35
CA ILE A 110 -15.05 -5.16 0.19
C ILE A 110 -15.45 -5.99 -1.04
N PRO A 111 -16.57 -5.66 -1.72
CA PRO A 111 -17.12 -6.49 -2.80
C PRO A 111 -16.14 -6.70 -3.97
N LEU A 112 -15.28 -5.71 -4.23
CA LEU A 112 -14.28 -5.74 -5.30
C LEU A 112 -12.91 -6.31 -4.87
N LEU A 113 -12.82 -6.94 -3.69
CA LEU A 113 -11.61 -7.63 -3.25
C LEU A 113 -11.37 -8.88 -4.10
N HIS A 114 -10.28 -8.85 -4.87
CA HIS A 114 -9.79 -10.02 -5.60
C HIS A 114 -8.65 -10.67 -4.83
N THR A 115 -8.68 -12.00 -4.75
CA THR A 115 -7.69 -12.77 -3.99
C THR A 115 -7.39 -14.07 -4.71
N SER A 116 -6.12 -14.45 -4.72
CA SER A 116 -5.67 -15.75 -5.21
C SER A 116 -4.73 -16.43 -4.22
N LEU A 117 -4.79 -17.76 -4.19
CA LEU A 117 -3.76 -18.58 -3.54
C LEU A 117 -2.69 -19.05 -4.53
N GLY A 118 -2.73 -18.56 -5.77
CA GLY A 118 -1.84 -18.94 -6.86
C GLY A 118 -2.30 -20.15 -7.67
N GLY A 119 -1.94 -20.17 -8.94
CA GLY A 119 -2.34 -21.18 -9.90
C GLY A 119 -1.58 -21.07 -11.22
N ALA A 120 -2.17 -21.61 -12.28
CA ALA A 120 -1.58 -21.52 -13.63
C ALA A 120 -1.65 -20.09 -14.20
N ASP A 121 -2.70 -19.34 -13.83
CA ASP A 121 -3.05 -18.07 -14.46
C ASP A 121 -2.69 -16.83 -13.62
N GLU A 122 -2.47 -16.99 -12.31
CA GLU A 122 -2.21 -15.90 -11.37
C GLU A 122 -1.32 -16.35 -10.22
N GLU A 123 -0.45 -15.45 -9.74
CA GLU A 123 0.33 -15.64 -8.52
C GLU A 123 -0.55 -15.38 -7.27
N PRO A 124 -0.18 -15.86 -6.08
CA PRO A 124 -0.89 -15.54 -4.83
C PRO A 124 -0.89 -14.04 -4.57
N HIS A 125 -2.08 -13.48 -4.38
CA HIS A 125 -2.23 -12.04 -4.14
C HIS A 125 -3.52 -11.72 -3.38
N VAL A 126 -3.56 -10.51 -2.83
CA VAL A 126 -4.76 -9.88 -2.27
C VAL A 126 -4.76 -8.44 -2.75
N VAL A 127 -5.75 -8.09 -3.57
CA VAL A 127 -5.88 -6.77 -4.18
C VAL A 127 -7.30 -6.23 -4.01
N SER A 128 -7.41 -4.92 -3.83
CA SER A 128 -8.67 -4.20 -3.77
C SER A 128 -8.58 -2.91 -4.58
N PRO A 129 -9.70 -2.29 -4.97
CA PRO A 129 -9.64 -1.02 -5.65
C PRO A 129 -8.86 0.00 -4.83
N LEU A 130 -8.00 0.78 -5.49
CA LEU A 130 -7.07 1.72 -4.85
C LEU A 130 -7.79 2.64 -3.86
N TRP A 131 -8.95 3.17 -4.23
CA TRP A 131 -9.73 4.05 -3.38
C TRP A 131 -10.29 3.36 -2.12
N SER A 132 -10.44 2.03 -2.10
CA SER A 132 -10.88 1.28 -0.93
C SER A 132 -9.67 0.83 -0.11
N ALA A 133 -8.61 0.41 -0.80
CA ALA A 133 -7.34 -0.05 -0.23
C ALA A 133 -6.61 1.05 0.57
N SER A 134 -6.66 2.29 0.08
CA SER A 134 -5.93 3.40 0.68
C SER A 134 -6.62 3.94 1.94
N ASP A 135 -5.86 4.03 3.03
CA ASP A 135 -6.32 4.72 4.24
C ASP A 135 -6.56 6.21 3.97
N TYR A 136 -5.61 6.87 3.30
CA TYR A 136 -5.72 8.25 2.83
C TYR A 136 -5.49 8.29 1.32
N MET A 137 -6.29 9.07 0.61
CA MET A 137 -6.10 9.30 -0.82
C MET A 137 -6.17 10.79 -1.10
N ILE A 138 -5.13 11.33 -1.74
CA ILE A 138 -4.99 12.76 -2.02
C ILE A 138 -4.81 12.91 -3.52
N VAL A 139 -5.75 13.59 -4.17
CA VAL A 139 -5.62 14.00 -5.57
C VAL A 139 -5.14 15.44 -5.57
N THR A 140 -3.90 15.65 -6.01
CA THR A 140 -3.31 16.99 -6.09
C THR A 140 -3.55 17.54 -7.50
N PRO A 141 -4.13 18.75 -7.66
CA PRO A 141 -4.29 19.37 -8.97
C PRO A 141 -2.94 19.58 -9.68
N ASP A 142 -2.96 19.61 -11.00
CA ASP A 142 -1.77 19.90 -11.80
C ASP A 142 -1.17 21.25 -11.42
N GLY A 143 0.15 21.27 -11.22
CA GLY A 143 0.90 22.46 -10.81
C GLY A 143 0.86 22.78 -9.31
N VAL A 144 0.05 22.07 -8.51
CA VAL A 144 0.05 22.20 -7.05
C VAL A 144 1.07 21.23 -6.45
N GLU A 145 1.83 21.68 -5.45
CA GLU A 145 2.77 20.84 -4.75
C GLU A 145 2.02 19.83 -3.85
N ALA A 146 2.29 18.55 -4.07
CA ALA A 146 1.68 17.48 -3.30
C ALA A 146 2.34 17.34 -1.91
N PRO A 147 1.59 16.98 -0.85
CA PRO A 147 2.11 16.92 0.51
C PRO A 147 3.36 16.05 0.64
N ALA A 148 4.31 16.52 1.45
CA ALA A 148 5.55 15.79 1.68
C ALA A 148 5.29 14.45 2.40
N LEU A 149 5.83 13.36 1.84
CA LEU A 149 5.81 12.05 2.50
C LEU A 149 6.60 12.08 3.82
N GLY A 150 6.18 11.25 4.76
CA GLY A 150 6.78 11.13 6.10
C GLY A 150 6.39 12.27 7.06
N SER A 151 5.46 13.14 6.66
CA SER A 151 5.03 14.32 7.43
C SER A 151 3.59 14.19 7.94
N VAL A 152 3.25 14.96 8.98
CA VAL A 152 1.88 15.03 9.51
C VAL A 152 0.89 15.52 8.44
N ALA A 153 1.34 16.39 7.54
CA ALA A 153 0.54 16.92 6.44
C ALA A 153 0.00 15.83 5.49
N SER A 154 0.62 14.64 5.45
CA SER A 154 0.11 13.51 4.67
C SER A 154 -1.14 12.83 5.26
N PHE A 155 -1.49 13.15 6.52
CA PHE A 155 -2.62 12.55 7.25
C PHE A 155 -3.79 13.52 7.49
N ASP A 156 -3.58 14.83 7.43
CA ASP A 156 -4.60 15.82 7.81
C ASP A 156 -5.40 16.38 6.62
N VAL A 157 -5.25 15.81 5.42
CA VAL A 157 -5.88 16.33 4.20
C VAL A 157 -7.30 15.82 3.99
N GLU A 158 -7.60 14.61 4.43
CA GLU A 158 -8.90 13.97 4.22
C GLU A 158 -9.65 13.80 5.55
N THR A 159 -10.85 14.38 5.63
CA THR A 159 -11.73 14.23 6.79
C THR A 159 -12.25 12.78 6.89
N GLU A 160 -12.59 12.36 8.10
CA GLU A 160 -13.14 11.00 8.33
C GLU A 160 -14.44 10.76 7.54
N ALA A 161 -15.28 11.80 7.42
CA ALA A 161 -16.50 11.73 6.63
C ALA A 161 -16.21 11.54 5.13
N ALA A 162 -15.28 12.32 4.56
CA ALA A 162 -14.88 12.18 3.16
C ALA A 162 -14.29 10.79 2.86
N ARG A 163 -13.47 10.27 3.78
CA ARG A 163 -12.93 8.91 3.70
C ARG A 163 -14.02 7.85 3.67
N LYS A 164 -15.02 7.96 4.55
CA LYS A 164 -16.12 7.00 4.63
C LYS A 164 -16.93 6.97 3.32
N VAL A 165 -17.17 8.13 2.72
CA VAL A 165 -17.85 8.22 1.41
C VAL A 165 -17.01 7.52 0.34
N ARG A 166 -15.72 7.88 0.21
CA ARG A 166 -14.80 7.29 -0.76
C ARG A 166 -14.73 5.77 -0.67
N LYS A 167 -14.61 5.22 0.55
CA LYS A 167 -14.50 3.76 0.74
C LYS A 167 -15.76 2.98 0.34
N ASN A 168 -16.91 3.66 0.20
CA ASN A 168 -18.20 3.07 -0.15
C ASN A 168 -18.65 3.38 -1.58
N THR A 169 -17.87 4.13 -2.36
CA THR A 169 -18.11 4.38 -3.79
C THR A 169 -17.41 3.33 -4.63
#